data_AF-A0A383EYK2-F1
#
_entry.id   AF-A0A383EYK2-F1
#
_cell.length_a   1.000
_cell.length_b   1.000
_cell.length_c   1.000
_cell.angle_alpha   90.00
_cell.angle_beta   90.00
_cell.angle_gamma   90.00
#
_symmetry.space_group_name_H-M   'P 1'
#
loop_
_entity.id
_entity.type
_entity.pdbx_description
1 polymer ?
#
loop_
_entity_poly.entity_id
_entity_poly.type
_entity_poly.pdbx_seq_one_letter_code
_entity_poly.pdbx_strand_id
1 'polypeptide(L)'
;MVFGLVFVAPASAQLSTEGPVVYGHHHFYVSSIEVNKKFWVDALGGTDAGNLGPAPVAVVRFPNVQVLLSEQVPTGGTRGTSVNHVGFRVPDLR
;
A
#
# COMPACT_ATOMS: atom_id res chain seq x y z
N MET A 1 -21.67 30.72 -25.06
CA MET A 1 -20.46 29.92 -24.82
C MET A 1 -19.89 30.32 -23.48
N VAL A 2 -19.97 29.46 -22.47
CA VAL A 2 -19.42 29.72 -21.14
C VAL A 2 -18.13 28.91 -21.02
N PHE A 3 -16.99 29.59 -20.90
CA PHE A 3 -15.72 28.95 -20.59
C PHE A 3 -15.64 28.78 -19.07
N GLY A 4 -15.74 27.55 -18.59
CA GLY A 4 -15.53 27.20 -17.19
C GLY A 4 -14.06 26.99 -16.89
N LEU A 5 -13.51 27.72 -15.92
CA LEU A 5 -12.17 27.49 -15.40
C LEU A 5 -12.15 26.19 -14.58
N VAL A 6 -11.33 25.22 -14.97
CA VAL A 6 -11.05 24.01 -14.18
C VAL A 6 -9.80 24.25 -13.36
N PHE A 7 -9.95 24.30 -12.03
CA PHE A 7 -8.81 24.30 -11.11
C PHE A 7 -8.37 22.85 -10.88
N VAL A 8 -7.20 22.48 -11.41
CA VAL A 8 -6.55 21.20 -11.10
C VAL A 8 -5.82 21.38 -9.77
N ALA A 9 -6.34 20.79 -8.70
CA ALA A 9 -5.60 20.71 -7.44
C ALA A 9 -4.39 19.78 -7.61
N PRO A 10 -3.22 20.11 -7.04
CA PRO A 10 -2.06 19.22 -7.09
C PRO A 10 -2.38 17.92 -6.34
N ALA A 11 -2.44 16.82 -7.07
CA ALA A 11 -2.49 15.49 -6.47
C ALA A 11 -1.08 15.13 -5.97
N SER A 12 -0.91 15.02 -4.65
CA SER A 12 0.33 14.48 -4.07
C SER A 12 0.37 12.97 -4.30
N ALA A 13 0.78 12.55 -5.49
CA ALA A 13 1.06 11.15 -5.77
C ALA A 13 2.50 10.86 -5.33
N GLN A 14 2.63 10.29 -4.13
CA GLN A 14 3.88 9.91 -3.46
C GLN A 14 4.77 11.09 -3.00
N LEU A 15 4.87 11.23 -1.68
CA LEU A 15 5.88 12.06 -1.02
C LEU A 15 7.26 11.51 -1.43
N SER A 16 7.98 12.22 -2.30
CA SER A 16 9.39 11.93 -2.52
C SER A 16 10.18 12.49 -1.35
N THR A 17 10.89 11.63 -0.63
CA THR A 17 12.03 12.06 0.17
C THR A 17 13.24 12.19 -0.77
N GLU A 18 14.17 13.09 -0.50
CA GLU A 18 15.37 13.23 -1.33
C GLU A 18 16.31 12.03 -1.09
N GLY A 19 16.75 11.38 -2.18
CA GLY A 19 17.68 10.26 -2.13
C GLY A 19 17.77 9.50 -3.47
N PRO A 20 18.83 8.70 -3.69
CA PRO A 20 19.01 7.96 -4.95
C PRO A 20 17.96 6.85 -5.17
N VAL A 21 17.28 6.41 -4.11
CA VAL A 21 16.13 5.49 -4.17
C VAL A 21 15.10 5.92 -3.14
N VAL A 22 13.86 6.11 -3.58
CA VAL A 22 12.72 6.44 -2.73
C VAL A 22 11.72 5.30 -2.77
N TYR A 23 11.53 4.67 -1.63
CA TYR A 23 10.64 3.53 -1.46
C TYR A 23 9.31 4.01 -0.86
N GLY A 24 8.19 3.68 -1.51
CA GLY A 24 6.86 4.14 -1.07
C GLY A 24 5.86 3.04 -0.75
N HIS A 25 5.99 1.85 -1.37
CA HIS A 25 4.94 0.83 -1.25
C HIS A 25 5.37 -0.58 -1.64
N HIS A 26 4.67 -1.58 -1.10
CA HIS A 26 4.74 -2.98 -1.50
C HIS A 26 3.43 -3.43 -2.15
N HIS A 27 3.51 -4.28 -3.18
CA HIS A 27 2.37 -4.95 -3.78
C HIS A 27 2.32 -6.40 -3.31
N PHE A 28 1.13 -6.85 -2.89
CA PHE A 28 0.87 -8.23 -2.53
C PHE A 28 -0.35 -8.76 -3.29
N TYR A 29 -0.19 -9.96 -3.86
CA TYR A 29 -1.33 -10.77 -4.26
C TYR A 29 -1.80 -11.59 -3.07
N VAL A 30 -3.09 -11.52 -2.78
CA VAL A 30 -3.71 -12.16 -1.64
C VAL A 30 -4.99 -12.89 -2.04
N SER A 31 -5.26 -14.05 -1.46
CA SER A 31 -6.49 -14.81 -1.79
C SER A 31 -7.78 -14.16 -1.25
N SER A 32 -7.65 -13.24 -0.29
CA SER A 32 -8.77 -12.46 0.25
C SER A 32 -8.25 -11.16 0.84
N ILE A 33 -8.75 -10.03 0.34
CA ILE A 33 -8.44 -8.72 0.90
C ILE A 33 -8.99 -8.60 2.32
N GLU A 34 -10.21 -9.05 2.56
CA GLU A 34 -10.85 -8.98 3.88
C GLU A 34 -10.02 -9.69 4.95
N VAL A 35 -9.59 -10.92 4.68
CA VAL A 35 -8.74 -11.68 5.62
C VAL A 35 -7.40 -11.00 5.82
N ASN A 36 -6.80 -10.44 4.76
CA ASN A 36 -5.52 -9.76 4.88
C ASN A 36 -5.61 -8.43 5.62
N LYS A 37 -6.75 -7.73 5.57
CA LYS A 37 -6.97 -6.53 6.39
C LYS A 37 -6.92 -6.85 7.88
N LYS A 38 -7.38 -8.02 8.33
CA LYS A 38 -7.24 -8.44 9.73
C LYS A 38 -5.78 -8.50 10.18
N PHE A 39 -4.87 -8.89 9.28
CA PHE A 39 -3.44 -8.90 9.57
C PHE A 39 -2.85 -7.49 9.48
N TRP A 40 -3.01 -6.80 8.35
CA TRP A 40 -2.33 -5.54 8.08
C TRP A 40 -2.89 -4.35 8.87
N VAL A 41 -4.20 -4.32 9.10
CA VAL A 41 -4.89 -3.25 9.84
C VAL A 41 -4.97 -3.63 11.31
N ASP A 42 -5.69 -4.72 11.63
CA ASP A 42 -6.02 -5.00 13.04
C ASP A 42 -4.81 -5.46 13.85
N ALA A 43 -3.97 -6.34 13.30
CA ALA A 43 -2.81 -6.88 14.02
C ALA A 43 -1.57 -5.97 13.98
N LEU A 44 -1.33 -5.29 12.85
CA LEU A 44 -0.12 -4.47 12.66
C LEU A 44 -0.35 -2.95 12.80
N GLY A 45 -1.60 -2.50 12.95
CA GLY A 45 -1.93 -1.09 13.17
C GLY A 45 -1.91 -0.23 11.91
N GLY A 46 -1.99 -0.85 10.72
CA GLY A 46 -2.16 -0.11 9.47
C GLY A 46 -3.52 0.58 9.40
N THR A 47 -3.65 1.63 8.60
CA THR A 47 -4.93 2.32 8.35
C THR A 47 -5.51 1.88 7.01
N ASP A 48 -6.77 1.44 6.97
CA ASP A 48 -7.48 1.20 5.71
C ASP A 48 -7.70 2.52 4.97
N ALA A 49 -7.05 2.67 3.82
CA ALA A 49 -7.12 3.86 2.98
C ALA A 49 -8.06 3.69 1.78
N GLY A 50 -8.87 2.64 1.77
CA GLY A 50 -9.78 2.32 0.67
C GLY A 50 -9.06 1.76 -0.54
N ASN A 51 -9.59 2.01 -1.73
CA ASN A 51 -9.03 1.50 -2.98
C ASN A 51 -8.19 2.55 -3.70
N LEU A 52 -7.18 2.08 -4.45
CA LEU A 52 -6.38 2.92 -5.34
C LEU A 52 -7.21 3.35 -6.55
N GLY A 53 -7.91 4.48 -6.41
CA GLY A 53 -8.78 5.02 -7.46
C GLY A 53 -9.90 4.03 -7.81
N PRO A 54 -10.26 3.88 -9.10
CA PRO A 54 -11.30 2.93 -9.52
C PRO A 54 -10.82 1.47 -9.54
N ALA A 55 -9.53 1.20 -9.32
CA ALA A 55 -8.99 -0.15 -9.37
C ALA A 55 -9.33 -0.94 -8.10
N PRO A 56 -9.57 -2.26 -8.17
CA PRO A 56 -9.84 -3.10 -7.00
C PRO A 56 -8.55 -3.46 -6.25
N VAL A 57 -7.73 -2.45 -5.94
CA VAL A 57 -6.48 -2.59 -5.18
C VAL A 57 -6.68 -1.88 -3.85
N ALA A 58 -6.82 -2.65 -2.78
CA ALA A 58 -6.99 -2.10 -1.45
C ALA A 58 -5.64 -1.55 -0.93
N VAL A 59 -5.69 -0.41 -0.27
CA VAL A 59 -4.51 0.29 0.25
C VAL A 59 -4.56 0.25 1.77
N VAL A 60 -3.53 -0.32 2.38
CA VAL A 60 -3.26 -0.19 3.82
C VAL A 60 -2.09 0.77 4.02
N ARG A 61 -2.29 1.82 4.80
CA ARG A 61 -1.31 2.89 5.00
C ARG A 61 -0.63 2.77 6.36
N PHE A 62 0.69 2.85 6.35
CA PHE A 62 1.55 3.09 7.51
C PHE A 62 2.25 4.46 7.35
N PRO A 63 2.89 5.03 8.39
CA PRO A 63 3.47 6.37 8.31
C PRO A 63 4.42 6.59 7.11
N ASN A 64 5.23 5.59 6.77
CA ASN A 64 6.29 5.72 5.75
C ASN A 64 6.12 4.74 4.57
N VAL A 65 5.06 3.93 4.54
CA VAL A 65 4.89 2.88 3.54
C VAL A 65 3.42 2.55 3.32
N GLN A 66 3.05 2.23 2.08
CA GLN A 66 1.74 1.67 1.75
C GLN A 66 1.86 0.20 1.38
N VAL A 67 0.89 -0.60 1.80
CA VAL A 67 0.72 -2.01 1.40
C VAL A 67 -0.48 -2.08 0.47
N LEU A 68 -0.25 -2.47 -0.77
CA LEU A 68 -1.26 -2.56 -1.82
C LEU A 68 -1.64 -4.03 -1.97
N LEU A 69 -2.92 -4.33 -1.76
CA LEU A 69 -3.47 -5.67 -1.78
C LEU A 69 -4.35 -5.84 -3.02
N SER A 70 -3.96 -6.76 -3.89
CA SER A 70 -4.73 -7.19 -5.04
C SER A 70 -5.25 -8.61 -4.79
N GLU A 71 -6.55 -8.82 -4.97
CA GLU A 71 -7.12 -10.15 -4.77
C GLU A 71 -6.79 -11.07 -5.95
N GLN A 72 -6.02 -12.13 -5.67
CA GLN A 72 -5.66 -13.18 -6.61
C GLN A 72 -5.14 -14.39 -5.82
N VAL A 73 -5.38 -15.60 -6.31
CA VAL A 73 -4.67 -16.79 -5.80
C VAL A 73 -3.16 -16.62 -6.02
N PRO A 74 -2.33 -16.59 -4.97
CA PRO A 74 -0.89 -16.47 -5.12
C PRO A 74 -0.32 -17.67 -5.87
N THR A 75 0.60 -17.43 -6.81
CA THR A 75 1.26 -18.48 -7.61
C THR A 75 2.45 -19.12 -6.89
N GLY A 76 2.83 -18.58 -5.73
CA GLY A 76 3.94 -19.05 -4.92
C GLY A 76 4.14 -18.19 -3.67
N GLY A 77 5.10 -18.59 -2.82
CA GLY A 77 5.53 -17.79 -1.67
C GLY A 77 6.63 -16.78 -2.01
N THR A 78 7.19 -16.11 -1.00
CA THR A 78 8.25 -15.09 -1.18
C THR A 78 9.66 -15.67 -1.19
N ARG A 79 9.84 -16.96 -0.84
CA ARG A 79 11.16 -17.61 -0.84
C ARG A 79 11.74 -17.72 -2.25
N GLY A 80 12.89 -17.06 -2.45
CA GLY A 80 13.58 -17.04 -3.75
C GLY A 80 13.13 -15.94 -4.72
N THR A 81 12.24 -15.02 -4.32
CA THR A 81 11.86 -13.85 -5.12
C THR A 81 12.74 -12.64 -4.79
N SER A 82 12.65 -11.56 -5.59
CA SER A 82 13.34 -10.29 -5.31
C SER A 82 12.95 -9.65 -3.98
N VAL A 83 11.73 -9.90 -3.48
CA VAL A 83 11.25 -9.44 -2.16
C VAL A 83 10.94 -10.66 -1.32
N ASN A 84 11.95 -11.10 -0.57
CA ASN A 84 11.86 -12.33 0.20
C ASN A 84 11.09 -12.17 1.53
N HIS A 85 11.19 -11.01 2.16
CA HIS A 85 10.60 -10.71 3.46
C HIS A 85 10.28 -9.22 3.57
N VAL A 86 9.29 -8.91 4.39
CA VAL A 86 8.97 -7.55 4.83
C VAL A 86 8.97 -7.55 6.35
N GLY A 87 9.65 -6.58 6.96
CA GLY A 87 9.79 -6.46 8.40
C GLY A 87 9.44 -5.04 8.87
N PHE A 88 8.85 -4.95 10.05
CA PHE A 88 8.56 -3.68 10.71
C PHE A 88 9.55 -3.48 11.84
N ARG A 89 10.11 -2.28 11.92
CA ARG A 89 10.85 -1.85 13.11
C ARG A 89 9.85 -1.22 14.07
N VAL A 90 9.69 -1.84 15.23
CA VAL A 90 8.86 -1.33 16.32
C VAL A 90 9.74 -0.99 17.53
N PRO A 91 9.29 -0.08 18.43
CA PRO A 91 10.05 0.26 19.64
C PRO A 91 10.23 -0.94 20.58
N ASP A 92 9.20 -1.77 20.74
CA ASP A 92 9.19 -2.99 21.53
C ASP A 92 8.25 -4.03 20.89
N LEU A 93 8.57 -5.32 21.07
CA LEU A 93 7.76 -6.46 20.63
C LEU A 93 6.95 -7.09 21.77
N ARG A 94 7.10 -6.57 23.00
CA ARG A 94 6.43 -7.06 24.20
C ARG A 94 5.21 -6.21 24.57
#